data_AF-A0A7X3A7L4-F1
#
_entry.id   AF-A0A7X3A7L4-F1
#
_cell.length_a   1.000
_cell.length_b   1.000
_cell.length_c   1.000
_cell.angle_alpha   90.00
_cell.angle_beta   90.00
_cell.angle_gamma   90.00
#
_symmetry.space_group_name_H-M   'P 1'
#
loop_
_entity.id
_entity.type
_entity.pdbx_description
1 polymer ?
#
loop_
_entity_poly.entity_id
_entity_poly.type
_entity_poly.pdbx_seq_one_letter_code
_entity_poly.pdbx_strand_id
1 'polypeptide(L)'
;MNEVSLLRLYLLRGLYLFVVVGLILVQWPEIIDKIIHPDKSWELMDGVVACMLASFSLLCILGIRYPLQMIPILLWEMIWKLLWLLIVVLPLGISGQIDDETMENAISSSLVFIFPFIIPWRYVFANYVKKLGDRWV
;
A
#
# COMPACT_ATOMS: atom_id res chain seq x y z
N MET A 1 13.05 -11.38 -22.31
CA MET A 1 11.95 -10.92 -21.46
C MET A 1 11.76 -11.97 -20.39
N ASN A 2 11.98 -11.68 -19.11
CA ASN A 2 11.79 -12.70 -18.07
C ASN A 2 10.31 -13.09 -18.06
N GLU A 3 9.99 -14.29 -18.54
CA GLU A 3 8.64 -14.82 -18.56
C GLU A 3 8.15 -14.99 -17.12
N VAL A 4 7.46 -13.97 -16.61
CA VAL A 4 6.73 -14.10 -15.35
C VAL A 4 5.56 -15.04 -15.63
N SER A 5 5.48 -16.14 -14.87
CA SER A 5 4.43 -17.14 -15.06
C SER A 5 3.03 -16.52 -14.95
N LEU A 6 2.08 -17.07 -15.70
CA LEU A 6 0.67 -16.62 -15.66
C LEU A 6 0.10 -16.65 -14.23
N LEU A 7 0.49 -17.67 -13.45
CA LEU A 7 0.12 -17.77 -12.03
C LEU A 7 0.57 -16.53 -11.24
N ARG A 8 1.82 -16.08 -11.41
CA ARG A 8 2.31 -14.88 -10.72
C ARG A 8 1.57 -13.61 -11.16
N LEU A 9 1.19 -13.52 -12.43
CA LEU A 9 0.37 -12.39 -12.90
C LEU A 9 -1.02 -12.39 -12.24
N TYR A 10 -1.65 -13.55 -12.09
CA TYR A 10 -2.93 -13.65 -11.39
C TYR A 10 -2.80 -13.37 -9.90
N LEU A 11 -1.75 -13.85 -9.23
CA LEU A 11 -1.48 -13.52 -7.83
C LEU A 11 -1.27 -12.01 -7.63
N LEU A 12 -0.52 -11.35 -8.53
CA LEU A 12 -0.36 -9.90 -8.48
C LEU A 12 -1.69 -9.17 -8.64
N ARG A 13 -2.53 -9.57 -9.60
CA ARG A 13 -3.87 -8.98 -9.77
C ARG A 13 -4.74 -9.20 -8.53
N GLY A 14 -4.67 -10.41 -7.95
CA GLY A 14 -5.33 -10.73 -6.70
C GLY A 14 -4.86 -9.82 -5.56
N LEU A 15 -3.56 -9.55 -5.48
CA LEU A 15 -3.00 -8.63 -4.49
C LEU A 15 -3.49 -7.18 -4.69
N TYR A 16 -3.48 -6.66 -5.93
CA TYR A 16 -4.04 -5.34 -6.21
C TYR A 16 -5.53 -5.27 -5.85
N LEU A 17 -6.30 -6.29 -6.21
CA LEU A 17 -7.72 -6.36 -5.88
C LEU A 17 -7.93 -6.40 -4.36
N PHE A 18 -7.14 -7.19 -3.65
CA PHE A 18 -7.18 -7.28 -2.19
C PHE A 18 -6.93 -5.91 -1.54
N VAL A 19 -5.91 -5.18 -2.01
CA VAL A 19 -5.60 -3.82 -1.53
C VAL A 19 -6.74 -2.85 -1.83
N VAL A 20 -7.28 -2.86 -3.05
CA VAL A 20 -8.41 -2.01 -3.44
C VAL A 20 -9.63 -2.26 -2.55
N VAL A 21 -10.00 -3.53 -2.37
CA VAL A 21 -11.15 -3.91 -1.53
C VAL A 21 -10.91 -3.50 -0.08
N GLY A 22 -9.73 -3.78 0.47
CA GLY A 22 -9.37 -3.38 1.83
C GLY A 22 -9.51 -1.87 2.05
N LEU A 23 -8.98 -1.07 1.12
CA LEU A 23 -9.08 0.39 1.21
C LEU A 23 -10.50 0.91 1.00
N ILE A 24 -11.29 0.29 0.11
CA ILE A 24 -12.71 0.65 -0.06
C ILE A 24 -13.51 0.37 1.22
N LEU A 25 -13.18 -0.70 1.95
CA LEU A 25 -13.89 -1.04 3.18
C LEU A 25 -13.44 -0.21 4.38
N VAL A 26 -12.15 0.15 4.45
CA VAL A 26 -11.57 0.81 5.63
C VAL A 26 -11.45 2.33 5.47
N GLN A 27 -11.00 2.81 4.30
CA GLN A 27 -10.67 4.23 4.09
C GLN A 27 -11.79 5.03 3.40
N TRP A 28 -12.45 4.45 2.40
CA TRP A 28 -13.50 5.17 1.66
C TRP A 28 -14.73 5.56 2.49
N PRO A 29 -15.16 4.83 3.54
CA PRO A 29 -16.28 5.28 4.37
C PRO A 29 -16.01 6.63 5.03
N GLU A 30 -14.77 6.88 5.48
CA GLU A 30 -14.37 8.15 6.08
C GLU A 30 -14.46 9.31 5.07
N ILE A 31 -14.02 9.06 3.84
CA ILE A 31 -14.07 10.06 2.76
C ILE A 31 -15.52 10.34 2.35
N ILE A 32 -16.35 9.31 2.25
CA ILE A 32 -17.77 9.45 1.93
C ILE A 32 -18.48 10.21 3.06
N ASP A 33 -18.21 9.88 4.33
CA ASP A 33 -18.75 10.61 5.47
C ASP A 33 -18.38 12.10 5.40
N LYS A 34 -17.13 12.42 5.07
CA LYS A 34 -16.68 13.80 4.88
C LYS A 34 -17.37 14.52 3.71
N ILE A 35 -17.65 13.82 2.61
CA ILE A 35 -18.39 14.38 1.46
C ILE A 35 -19.84 14.68 1.83
N ILE A 36 -20.47 13.80 2.62
CA ILE A 36 -21.87 13.93 3.05
C ILE A 36 -22.01 14.97 4.18
N HIS A 37 -21.03 15.06 5.08
CA HIS A 37 -21.00 15.96 6.22
C HIS A 37 -19.78 16.91 6.16
N PRO A 38 -19.83 17.96 5.33
CA PRO A 38 -18.69 18.86 5.12
C PRO A 38 -18.23 19.57 6.40
N ASP A 39 -19.16 19.81 7.32
CA ASP A 39 -18.97 20.57 8.56
C ASP A 39 -18.14 19.82 9.61
N LYS A 40 -17.97 18.50 9.46
CA LYS A 40 -17.13 17.68 10.36
C LYS A 40 -15.66 18.02 10.13
N SER A 41 -14.99 18.60 11.11
CA SER A 41 -13.57 18.95 11.01
C SER A 41 -12.71 17.69 10.89
N TRP A 42 -11.93 17.56 9.80
CA TRP A 42 -10.79 16.66 9.77
C TRP A 42 -9.62 17.33 10.47
N GLU A 43 -8.86 16.58 11.26
CA GLU A 43 -7.51 17.04 11.54
C GLU A 43 -6.74 17.08 10.21
N LEU A 44 -5.83 18.07 10.08
CA LEU A 44 -5.17 18.34 8.81
C LEU A 44 -4.47 17.10 8.24
N MET A 45 -3.83 16.31 9.10
CA MET A 45 -3.06 15.13 8.69
C MET A 45 -3.96 13.95 8.31
N ASP A 46 -5.10 13.77 8.97
CA ASP A 46 -6.06 12.71 8.66
C ASP A 46 -6.61 12.87 7.25
N GLY A 47 -7.01 14.08 6.89
CA GLY A 47 -7.47 14.38 5.53
C GLY A 47 -6.40 14.16 4.47
N VAL A 48 -5.14 14.52 4.77
CA VAL A 48 -4.00 14.27 3.87
C VAL A 48 -3.78 12.77 3.67
N VAL A 49 -3.79 11.98 4.74
CA VAL A 49 -3.62 10.52 4.69
C VAL A 49 -4.78 9.87 3.94
N ALA A 50 -6.02 10.27 4.24
CA ALA A 50 -7.21 9.76 3.58
C ALA A 50 -7.17 10.00 2.06
N CYS A 51 -6.84 11.22 1.62
CA CYS A 51 -6.70 11.55 0.20
C CYS A 51 -5.53 10.80 -0.47
N MET A 52 -4.41 10.63 0.24
CA MET A 52 -3.26 9.87 -0.25
C MET A 52 -3.64 8.40 -0.47
N LEU A 53 -4.34 7.78 0.48
CA LEU A 53 -4.78 6.39 0.42
C LEU A 53 -5.88 6.14 -0.59
N ALA A 54 -6.82 7.08 -0.75
CA ALA A 54 -7.79 7.02 -1.84
C ALA A 54 -7.11 7.06 -3.20
N SER A 55 -6.18 8.00 -3.41
CA SER A 55 -5.42 8.10 -4.65
C SER A 55 -4.63 6.82 -4.94
N PHE A 56 -3.99 6.27 -3.91
CA PHE A 56 -3.30 4.99 -3.97
C PHE A 56 -4.25 3.84 -4.37
N SER A 57 -5.45 3.77 -3.79
CA SER A 57 -6.46 2.76 -4.16
C SER A 57 -6.85 2.85 -5.65
N LEU A 58 -6.98 4.06 -6.20
CA LEU A 58 -7.29 4.28 -7.61
C LEU A 58 -6.14 3.80 -8.52
N LEU A 59 -4.89 4.04 -8.12
CA LEU A 59 -3.73 3.52 -8.85
C LEU A 59 -3.64 1.99 -8.76
N CYS A 60 -4.05 1.38 -7.66
CA CYS A 60 -4.12 -0.08 -7.54
C CYS A 60 -5.15 -0.69 -8.50
N ILE A 61 -6.25 0.01 -8.83
CA ILE A 61 -7.19 -0.42 -9.90
C ILE A 61 -6.47 -0.53 -11.25
N LEU A 62 -5.60 0.44 -11.59
CA LEU A 62 -4.75 0.34 -12.78
C LEU A 62 -3.76 -0.83 -12.69
N GLY A 63 -3.29 -1.15 -11.49
CA GLY A 63 -2.48 -2.33 -11.20
C GLY A 63 -3.15 -3.66 -11.56
N ILE A 64 -4.48 -3.76 -11.50
CA ILE A 64 -5.21 -4.95 -11.96
C ILE A 64 -5.03 -5.14 -13.48
N ARG A 65 -5.05 -4.04 -14.24
CA ARG A 65 -4.87 -4.05 -15.71
C ARG A 65 -3.41 -4.19 -16.13
N TYR A 66 -2.48 -3.57 -15.39
CA TYR A 66 -1.04 -3.51 -15.68
C TYR A 66 -0.17 -3.96 -14.49
N PRO A 67 -0.28 -5.22 -14.04
CA PRO A 67 0.25 -5.65 -12.74
C PRO A 67 1.77 -5.55 -12.56
N LEU A 68 2.55 -5.74 -13.65
CA LEU A 68 4.00 -5.64 -13.60
C LEU A 68 4.51 -4.19 -13.63
N GLN A 69 3.83 -3.32 -14.38
CA GLN A 69 4.24 -1.91 -14.52
C GLN A 69 3.96 -1.13 -13.24
N MET A 70 2.89 -1.50 -12.52
CA MET A 70 2.45 -0.83 -11.31
C MET A 70 3.11 -1.36 -10.02
N ILE A 71 4.09 -2.28 -10.12
CA ILE A 71 4.81 -2.80 -8.94
C ILE A 71 5.38 -1.68 -8.03
N PRO A 72 5.87 -0.53 -8.53
CA PRO A 72 6.40 0.52 -7.67
C PRO A 72 5.38 1.02 -6.63
N ILE A 73 4.09 0.94 -6.94
CA ILE A 73 3.01 1.33 -6.03
C ILE A 73 2.88 0.33 -4.88
N LEU A 74 2.93 -0.98 -5.15
CA LEU A 74 2.95 -2.00 -4.09
C LEU A 74 4.23 -1.92 -3.24
N LEU A 75 5.36 -1.59 -3.86
CA LEU A 75 6.62 -1.37 -3.13
C LEU A 75 6.52 -0.16 -2.21
N TRP A 76 5.88 0.92 -2.67
CA TRP A 76 5.61 2.09 -1.84
C TRP A 76 4.76 1.72 -0.61
N GLU A 77 3.66 1.00 -0.80
CA GLU A 77 2.80 0.56 0.32
C GLU A 77 3.58 -0.30 1.31
N MET A 78 4.38 -1.24 0.79
CA MET A 78 5.23 -2.10 1.59
C MET A 78 6.27 -1.34 2.39
N ILE A 79 7.02 -0.44 1.74
CA ILE A 79 8.03 0.36 2.42
C ILE A 79 7.40 1.26 3.46
N TRP A 80 6.30 1.94 3.14
CA TRP A 80 5.63 2.85 4.05
C TRP A 80 5.13 2.12 5.31
N LYS A 81 4.41 1.01 5.15
CA LYS A 81 3.91 0.22 6.29
C LYS A 81 5.04 -0.40 7.11
N LEU A 82 6.10 -0.89 6.47
CA LEU A 82 7.28 -1.39 7.18
C LEU A 82 7.97 -0.30 7.99
N LEU A 83 8.17 0.89 7.42
CA LEU A 83 8.76 2.03 8.12
C LEU A 83 7.89 2.44 9.31
N TRP A 84 6.57 2.53 9.13
CA TRP A 84 5.66 2.89 10.21
C TRP A 84 5.66 1.85 11.34
N LEU A 85 5.62 0.55 11.02
CA LEU A 85 5.73 -0.53 12.01
C LEU A 85 7.07 -0.50 12.77
N LEU A 86 8.17 -0.21 12.08
CA LEU A 86 9.51 -0.21 12.69
C LEU A 86 9.80 1.06 13.50
N ILE A 87 9.35 2.21 13.04
CA ILE A 87 9.69 3.52 13.63
C ILE A 87 8.67 3.93 14.70
N VAL A 88 7.41 3.55 14.55
CA VAL A 88 6.32 3.96 15.45
C VAL A 88 5.90 2.81 16.36
N VAL A 89 5.45 1.70 15.78
CA VAL A 89 4.86 0.60 16.56
C VAL A 89 5.89 -0.13 17.40
N LEU A 90 7.06 -0.42 16.85
CA LEU A 90 8.10 -1.19 17.56
C LEU A 90 8.59 -0.46 18.85
N PRO A 91 8.95 0.84 18.83
CA PRO A 91 9.28 1.56 20.05
C PRO A 91 8.14 1.61 21.06
N LEU A 92 6.91 1.88 20.61
CA LEU A 92 5.73 1.91 21.49
C LEU A 92 5.50 0.54 22.15
N GLY A 93 5.66 -0.55 21.38
CA GLY A 93 5.54 -1.92 21.87
C GLY A 93 6.61 -2.29 22.90
N ILE A 94 7.85 -1.85 22.70
CA ILE A 94 8.93 -2.05 23.69
C ILE A 94 8.64 -1.27 24.97
N SER A 95 8.08 -0.06 24.86
CA SER A 95 7.75 0.80 26.01
C SER A 95 6.46 0.40 26.74
N GLY A 96 5.66 -0.51 26.18
CA GLY A 96 4.35 -0.88 26.70
C GLY A 96 3.27 0.19 26.58
N GLN A 97 3.45 1.18 25.68
CA GLN A 97 2.57 2.34 25.51
C GLN A 97 1.75 2.26 24.20
N ILE A 98 1.43 1.06 23.73
CA ILE A 98 0.53 0.91 22.57
C ILE A 98 -0.91 1.12 23.05
N ASP A 99 -1.57 2.13 22.52
CA ASP A 99 -3.02 2.31 22.65
C ASP A 99 -3.79 1.42 21.66
N ASP A 100 -5.10 1.30 21.87
CA ASP A 100 -5.96 0.43 21.07
C ASP A 100 -5.96 0.83 19.59
N GLU A 101 -5.98 2.13 19.29
CA GLU A 101 -5.96 2.65 17.92
C GLU A 101 -4.66 2.30 17.18
N THR A 102 -3.50 2.49 17.83
CA THR A 102 -2.20 2.10 17.28
C THR A 102 -2.13 0.59 17.07
N MET A 103 -2.71 -0.21 17.98
CA MET A 103 -2.76 -1.67 17.84
C MET A 103 -3.61 -2.10 16.64
N GLU A 104 -4.81 -1.54 16.46
CA GLU A 104 -5.68 -1.85 15.32
C GLU A 104 -5.03 -1.48 13.99
N ASN A 105 -4.37 -0.32 13.94
CA ASN A 105 -3.60 0.12 12.78
C ASN A 105 -2.36 -0.77 12.51
N ALA A 106 -1.71 -1.26 13.57
CA ALA A 106 -0.60 -2.21 13.48
C ALA A 106 -1.02 -3.55 12.89
N ILE A 107 -2.14 -4.10 13.38
CA ILE A 107 -2.70 -5.36 12.88
C ILE A 107 -3.09 -5.19 11.41
N SER A 108 -3.81 -4.13 11.07
CA SER A 108 -4.22 -3.84 9.68
C SER A 108 -3.02 -3.64 8.75
N SER A 109 -1.96 -2.99 9.23
CA SER A 109 -0.72 -2.77 8.47
C SER A 109 0.14 -4.02 8.33
N SER A 110 0.05 -4.98 9.26
CA SER A 110 0.82 -6.24 9.23
C SER A 110 0.51 -7.12 8.01
N LEU A 111 -0.66 -6.96 7.38
CA LEU A 111 -1.01 -7.65 6.14
C LEU A 111 0.01 -7.43 5.01
N VAL A 112 0.80 -6.34 5.11
CA VAL A 112 1.85 -6.04 4.15
C VAL A 112 2.94 -7.10 4.08
N PHE A 113 3.12 -7.92 5.11
CA PHE A 113 4.07 -9.03 5.12
C PHE A 113 3.73 -10.13 4.09
N ILE A 114 2.52 -10.13 3.52
CA ILE A 114 2.14 -11.03 2.42
C ILE A 114 2.80 -10.61 1.09
N PHE A 115 3.09 -9.32 0.91
CA PHE A 115 3.52 -8.72 -0.36
C PHE A 115 4.82 -9.35 -0.88
N PRO A 116 5.88 -9.54 -0.07
CA PRO A 116 7.10 -10.20 -0.50
C PRO A 116 6.92 -11.60 -1.10
N PHE A 117 5.88 -12.34 -0.71
CA PHE A 117 5.65 -13.68 -1.25
C PHE A 117 5.02 -13.66 -2.64
N ILE A 118 4.30 -12.60 -2.97
CA ILE A 118 3.60 -12.43 -4.25
C ILE A 118 4.45 -11.65 -5.25
N ILE A 119 5.19 -10.64 -4.79
CA ILE A 119 5.98 -9.76 -5.66
C ILE A 119 7.06 -10.56 -6.41
N PRO A 120 7.15 -10.42 -7.75
CA PRO A 120 8.16 -11.11 -8.53
C PRO A 120 9.53 -10.44 -8.37
N TRP A 121 10.26 -10.76 -7.31
CA TRP A 121 11.57 -10.15 -7.01
C TRP A 121 12.60 -10.20 -8.15
N ARG A 122 12.61 -11.28 -8.94
CA ARG A 122 13.46 -11.37 -10.15
C ARG A 122 13.13 -10.27 -11.15
N TYR A 123 11.85 -9.95 -11.33
CA TYR A 123 11.41 -8.85 -12.19
C TYR A 123 11.78 -7.50 -11.55
N VAL A 124 11.55 -7.33 -10.26
CA VAL A 124 11.89 -6.10 -9.52
C VAL A 124 13.38 -5.77 -9.67
N PHE A 125 14.25 -6.72 -9.37
CA PHE A 125 15.69 -6.53 -9.44
C PHE A 125 16.18 -6.29 -10.87
N ALA A 126 15.62 -7.00 -11.85
CA ALA A 126 15.97 -6.80 -13.26
C ALA A 126 15.58 -5.41 -13.78
N ASN A 127 14.40 -4.89 -13.40
CA ASN A 127 13.84 -3.67 -13.98
C ASN A 127 14.10 -2.39 -13.18
N TYR A 128 14.25 -2.48 -11.86
CA TYR A 128 14.41 -1.29 -11.00
C TYR A 128 15.80 -1.17 -10.39
N VAL A 129 16.63 -2.23 -10.43
CA VAL A 129 18.00 -2.19 -9.89
C VAL A 129 19.05 -2.34 -10.99
N LYS A 130 18.89 -3.33 -11.88
CA LYS A 130 19.88 -3.59 -12.94
C LYS A 130 19.68 -2.75 -14.19
N LYS A 131 18.43 -2.44 -14.55
CA LYS A 131 18.14 -1.64 -15.74
C LYS A 131 18.66 -0.22 -15.51
N LEU A 132 19.47 0.27 -16.43
CA LEU A 132 19.89 1.67 -16.42
C LEU A 132 18.67 2.57 -16.54
N GLY A 133 18.65 3.64 -15.74
CA GLY A 133 17.63 4.67 -15.86
C GLY A 133 17.65 5.30 -17.24
N ASP A 134 16.49 5.83 -17.65
CA ASP A 134 16.41 6.57 -18.90
C ASP A 134 17.35 7.77 -18.86
N ARG A 135 17.93 8.11 -20.01
CA ARG A 135 18.87 9.22 -20.09
C ARG A 135 18.15 10.53 -19.75
N TRP A 136 18.83 11.36 -18.98
CA TRP A 136 18.37 12.69 -18.65
C TRP A 136 18.37 13.63 -19.88
N VAL A 137 19.17 13.30 -20.91
CA VAL A 137 19.30 14.01 -22.21
C VAL A 137 19.61 13.04 -23.34
#